data_AF-A0A9W9FW67-F1
#
_entry.id   AF-A0A9W9FW67-F1
#
_cell.length_a   1.000
_cell.length_b   1.000
_cell.length_c   1.000
_cell.angle_alpha   90.00
_cell.angle_beta   90.00
_cell.angle_gamma   90.00
#
_symmetry.space_group_name_H-M   'P 1'
#
loop_
_entity.id
_entity.type
_entity.pdbx_description
1 polymer ?
#
loop_
_entity_poly.entity_id
_entity_poly.type
_entity_poly.pdbx_seq_one_letter_code
_entity_poly.pdbx_strand_id
1 'polypeptide(L)'
;MEKHLERARGLMATSPLIDGHNDFPFIIRGFSQNKVSQTDFQLEHLPIGQTDFAGLKKGLVGGQFWSAFMPCPKPENDDGRGERVVIDTIQQIDLIHALIEKYPHILGLALTADDV
;
A
#
# COMPACT_ATOMS: atom_id res chain seq x y z
N MET A 1 27.68 -6.81 12.99
CA MET A 1 26.27 -6.62 12.59
C MET A 1 25.86 -5.16 12.74
N GLU A 2 26.09 -4.58 13.92
CA GLU A 2 25.74 -3.19 14.27
C GLU A 2 26.33 -2.13 13.33
N LYS A 3 27.63 -2.22 13.00
CA LYS A 3 28.30 -1.35 12.02
C LYS A 3 27.64 -1.34 10.62
N HIS A 4 27.14 -2.49 10.17
CA HIS A 4 26.52 -2.60 8.84
C HIS A 4 25.10 -2.02 8.84
N LEU A 5 24.36 -2.22 9.93
CA LEU A 5 23.02 -1.65 10.09
C LEU A 5 23.08 -0.12 10.22
N GLU A 6 24.03 0.41 10.99
CA GLU A 6 24.25 1.85 11.11
C GLU A 6 24.61 2.46 9.75
N ARG A 7 25.54 1.83 9.01
CA ARG A 7 25.89 2.25 7.65
C ARG A 7 24.68 2.24 6.71
N ALA A 8 23.86 1.18 6.75
CA ALA A 8 22.66 1.08 5.94
C ALA A 8 21.68 2.20 6.26
N ARG A 9 21.42 2.46 7.56
CA ARG A 9 20.55 3.58 7.99
C ARG A 9 21.08 4.94 7.56
N GLY A 10 22.39 5.15 7.64
CA GLY A 10 23.02 6.39 7.18
C GLY A 10 22.83 6.62 5.67
N LEU A 11 22.92 5.56 4.86
CA LEU A 11 22.65 5.63 3.42
C LEU A 11 21.15 5.87 3.13
N MET A 12 20.27 5.14 3.81
CA MET A 12 18.83 5.24 3.58
C MET A 12 18.23 6.55 4.09
N ALA A 13 18.88 7.23 5.03
CA ALA A 13 18.47 8.55 5.48
C ALA A 13 18.63 9.64 4.38
N THR A 14 19.54 9.44 3.42
CA THR A 14 19.75 10.36 2.28
C THR A 14 19.24 9.80 0.95
N SER A 15 19.00 8.50 0.87
CA SER A 15 18.41 7.81 -0.27
C SER A 15 17.40 6.78 0.21
N PRO A 16 16.18 7.21 0.57
CA PRO A 16 15.13 6.32 1.04
C PRO A 16 14.82 5.20 0.04
N LEU A 17 14.35 4.06 0.55
CA LEU A 17 13.98 2.94 -0.31
C LEU A 17 12.72 3.27 -1.13
N ILE A 18 12.75 2.90 -2.41
CA ILE A 18 11.56 2.82 -3.26
C ILE A 18 11.25 1.34 -3.48
N ASP A 19 10.17 0.84 -2.89
CA ASP A 19 9.73 -0.54 -3.06
C ASP A 19 8.75 -0.64 -4.24
N GLY A 20 8.96 -1.66 -5.09
CA GLY A 20 8.26 -1.81 -6.36
C GLY A 20 6.93 -2.56 -6.28
N HIS A 21 6.58 -3.18 -5.15
CA HIS A 21 5.35 -3.97 -5.06
C HIS A 21 4.94 -4.27 -3.61
N ASN A 22 3.82 -3.71 -3.15
CA ASN A 22 3.27 -4.00 -1.83
C ASN A 22 1.73 -4.18 -1.87
N ASP A 23 1.26 -5.35 -1.44
CA ASP A 23 -0.16 -5.75 -1.40
C ASP A 23 -0.92 -5.23 -0.16
N PHE A 24 -0.34 -4.30 0.59
CA PHE A 24 -1.01 -3.63 1.72
C PHE A 24 -2.45 -3.19 1.42
N PRO A 25 -2.77 -2.57 0.26
CA PRO A 25 -4.14 -2.21 -0.07
C PRO A 25 -5.11 -3.40 -0.13
N PHE A 26 -4.66 -4.59 -0.53
CA PHE A 26 -5.49 -5.79 -0.59
C PHE A 26 -5.86 -6.27 0.83
N ILE A 27 -4.90 -6.23 1.76
CA ILE A 27 -5.14 -6.53 3.18
C ILE A 27 -6.16 -5.54 3.76
N ILE A 28 -5.99 -4.25 3.46
CA ILE A 28 -6.91 -3.20 3.92
C ILE A 28 -8.31 -3.37 3.31
N ARG A 29 -8.43 -3.77 2.04
CA ARG A 29 -9.73 -4.07 1.42
C ARG A 29 -10.49 -5.13 2.21
N GLY A 30 -9.83 -6.24 2.55
CA GLY A 30 -10.43 -7.32 3.33
C GLY A 30 -10.84 -6.86 4.74
N PHE A 31 -9.96 -6.13 5.42
CA PHE A 31 -10.19 -5.69 6.80
C PHE A 31 -11.26 -4.60 6.93
N SER A 32 -11.24 -3.62 6.02
CA SER A 32 -12.18 -2.49 6.01
C SER A 32 -13.46 -2.75 5.22
N GLN A 33 -13.57 -3.91 4.56
CA GLN A 33 -14.61 -4.19 3.57
C GLN A 33 -14.72 -3.09 2.50
N ASN A 34 -13.57 -2.54 2.08
CA ASN A 34 -13.44 -1.43 1.14
C ASN A 34 -14.03 -0.08 1.60
N LYS A 35 -14.17 0.14 2.92
CA LYS A 35 -14.77 1.36 3.51
C LYS A 35 -13.78 2.17 4.35
N VAL A 36 -12.61 2.46 3.79
CA VAL A 36 -11.52 3.16 4.50
C VAL A 36 -11.90 4.60 4.90
N SER A 37 -12.72 5.29 4.11
CA SER A 37 -13.17 6.66 4.43
C SER A 37 -14.17 6.72 5.58
N GLN A 38 -14.82 5.61 5.92
CA GLN A 38 -15.95 5.57 6.88
C GLN A 38 -15.57 4.97 8.24
N THR A 39 -14.29 4.66 8.45
CA THR A 39 -13.83 3.88 9.61
C THR A 39 -12.65 4.57 10.29
N ASP A 40 -12.63 4.61 11.62
CA ASP A 40 -11.52 5.17 12.42
C ASP A 40 -10.34 4.20 12.54
N PHE A 41 -10.04 3.43 11.48
CA PHE A 41 -8.89 2.54 11.48
C PHE A 41 -7.60 3.35 11.56
N GLN A 42 -6.83 3.18 12.62
CA GLN A 42 -5.47 3.69 12.69
C GLN A 42 -4.53 2.67 12.04
N LEU A 43 -3.92 3.05 10.93
CA LEU A 43 -2.96 2.21 10.19
C LEU A 43 -1.52 2.42 10.65
N GLU A 44 -1.33 3.16 11.75
CA GLU A 44 -0.03 3.41 12.35
C GLU A 44 0.63 2.12 12.85
N HIS A 45 -0.16 1.25 13.49
CA HIS A 45 0.27 -0.05 14.00
C HIS A 45 -0.79 -1.08 13.68
N LEU A 46 -0.52 -1.98 12.74
CA LEU A 46 -1.48 -3.01 12.36
C LEU A 46 -1.10 -4.36 12.97
N PRO A 47 -2.04 -5.04 13.65
CA PRO A 47 -1.78 -6.36 14.22
C PRO A 47 -1.76 -7.47 13.15
N ILE A 48 -2.06 -7.13 11.90
CA ILE A 48 -2.15 -8.07 10.77
C ILE A 48 -1.33 -7.55 9.59
N GLY A 49 -0.77 -8.48 8.81
CA GLY A 49 0.06 -8.17 7.64
C GLY A 49 1.51 -7.81 8.02
N GLN A 50 2.23 -7.29 7.04
CA GLN A 50 3.66 -6.95 7.15
C GLN A 50 3.92 -5.44 7.09
N THR A 51 2.90 -4.65 6.76
CA THR A 51 3.01 -3.21 6.49
C THR A 51 2.07 -2.43 7.39
N ASP A 52 2.61 -1.43 8.06
CA ASP A 52 1.92 -0.35 8.75
C ASP A 52 2.77 0.93 8.63
N PHE A 53 2.21 2.10 8.95
CA PHE A 53 2.92 3.36 8.72
C PHE A 53 4.13 3.55 9.63
N ALA A 54 4.07 3.07 10.88
CA ALA A 54 5.22 3.12 11.78
C ALA A 54 6.39 2.26 11.25
N GLY A 55 6.08 1.09 10.70
CA GLY A 55 7.02 0.18 10.07
C GLY A 55 7.68 0.78 8.84
N LEU A 56 6.92 1.37 7.92
CA LEU A 56 7.46 2.05 6.73
C LEU A 56 8.43 3.18 7.12
N LYS A 57 8.04 4.00 8.10
CA LYS A 57 8.87 5.10 8.59
C LYS A 57 10.15 4.60 9.26
N LYS A 58 10.05 3.58 10.12
CA LYS A 58 11.20 2.95 10.78
C LYS A 58 12.14 2.27 9.78
N GLY A 59 11.58 1.75 8.68
CA GLY A 59 12.30 1.13 7.58
C GLY A 59 12.95 2.11 6.60
N LEU A 60 12.72 3.41 6.74
CA LEU A 60 13.19 4.45 5.81
C LEU A 60 12.72 4.20 4.36
N VAL A 61 11.47 3.77 4.21
CA VAL A 61 10.79 3.68 2.92
C VAL A 61 10.30 5.08 2.54
N GLY A 62 10.77 5.60 1.41
CA GLY A 62 10.36 6.92 0.90
C GLY A 62 9.43 6.85 -0.31
N GLY A 63 9.38 5.71 -1.01
CA GLY A 63 8.47 5.48 -2.12
C GLY A 63 7.93 4.06 -2.11
N GLN A 64 6.70 3.91 -2.60
CA GLN A 64 6.04 2.62 -2.66
C GLN A 64 5.12 2.57 -3.88
N PHE A 65 5.29 1.52 -4.68
CA PHE A 65 4.30 1.11 -5.66
C PHE A 65 3.27 0.22 -4.96
N TRP A 66 2.09 0.79 -4.72
CA TRP A 66 0.96 0.08 -4.13
C TRP A 66 0.29 -0.82 -5.16
N SER A 67 0.18 -2.11 -4.84
CA SER A 67 -0.42 -3.09 -5.74
C SER A 67 -1.94 -2.96 -5.78
N ALA A 68 -2.49 -2.69 -6.97
CA ALA A 68 -3.92 -2.78 -7.25
C ALA A 68 -4.31 -4.22 -7.63
N PHE A 69 -3.92 -5.19 -6.79
CA PHE A 69 -4.10 -6.60 -7.04
C PHE A 69 -5.53 -7.07 -6.76
N MET A 70 -6.03 -7.96 -7.61
CA MET A 70 -7.20 -8.80 -7.39
C MET A 70 -6.87 -10.25 -7.74
N PRO A 71 -7.30 -11.25 -6.94
CA PRO A 71 -7.12 -12.66 -7.28
C PRO A 71 -7.81 -12.99 -8.60
N CYS A 72 -7.21 -13.92 -9.35
CA CYS A 72 -7.86 -14.47 -10.53
C CYS A 72 -9.25 -15.03 -10.16
N PRO A 73 -10.26 -14.83 -11.01
CA PRO A 73 -11.55 -15.47 -10.81
C PRO A 73 -11.36 -16.98 -10.81
N LYS A 74 -12.08 -17.65 -9.92
CA LYS A 74 -12.22 -19.09 -9.90
C LYS A 74 -13.39 -19.48 -10.80
N PRO A 75 -13.46 -20.74 -11.26
CA PRO A 75 -14.54 -21.19 -12.14
C PRO A 75 -15.95 -20.90 -11.58
N GLU A 76 -16.12 -20.94 -10.26
CA GLU A 76 -17.41 -20.67 -9.60
C GLU A 76 -17.85 -19.19 -9.58
N ASN A 77 -16.92 -18.25 -9.78
CA ASN A 77 -17.18 -16.81 -9.74
C ASN A 77 -16.64 -16.07 -10.96
N ASP A 78 -16.33 -16.79 -12.03
CA ASP A 78 -16.02 -16.25 -13.33
C ASP A 78 -17.33 -15.90 -14.06
N ASP A 79 -17.51 -14.62 -14.38
CA ASP A 79 -18.65 -14.15 -15.17
C ASP A 79 -18.44 -14.37 -16.68
N GLY A 80 -17.32 -14.97 -17.08
CA GLY A 80 -16.93 -15.28 -18.46
C GLY A 80 -16.61 -14.04 -19.30
N ARG A 81 -16.75 -12.84 -18.74
CA ARG A 81 -16.59 -11.55 -19.43
C ARG A 81 -15.52 -10.66 -18.77
N GLY A 82 -15.06 -11.01 -17.58
CA GLY A 82 -14.12 -10.24 -16.78
C GLY A 82 -14.70 -8.95 -16.18
N GLU A 83 -16.00 -8.72 -16.29
CA GLU A 83 -16.65 -7.47 -15.86
C GLU A 83 -16.43 -7.24 -14.37
N ARG A 84 -16.58 -8.30 -13.56
CA ARG A 84 -16.36 -8.25 -12.12
C ARG A 84 -14.92 -7.93 -11.75
N VAL A 85 -13.96 -8.51 -12.45
CA VAL A 85 -12.52 -8.28 -12.20
C VAL A 85 -12.18 -6.82 -12.49
N VAL A 86 -12.68 -6.26 -13.59
CA VAL A 86 -12.48 -4.84 -13.92
C VAL A 86 -13.05 -3.93 -12.82
N ILE A 87 -14.29 -4.19 -12.39
CA ILE A 87 -14.93 -3.41 -11.31
C ILE A 87 -14.12 -3.49 -10.02
N ASP A 88 -13.73 -4.69 -9.61
CA ASP A 88 -12.97 -4.87 -8.38
C ASP A 88 -11.58 -4.20 -8.45
N THR A 89 -10.89 -4.26 -9.59
CA THR A 89 -9.62 -3.56 -9.79
C THR A 89 -9.78 -2.04 -9.74
N ILE A 90 -10.82 -1.47 -10.36
CA ILE A 90 -11.10 -0.03 -10.27
C ILE A 90 -11.38 0.37 -8.81
N GLN A 91 -12.12 -0.44 -8.06
CA GLN A 91 -12.35 -0.20 -6.63
C GLN A 91 -11.06 -0.33 -5.81
N GLN A 92 -10.13 -1.20 -6.20
CA GLN A 92 -8.83 -1.33 -5.55
C GLN A 92 -7.95 -0.10 -5.80
N ILE A 93 -7.99 0.47 -7.01
CA ILE A 93 -7.34 1.75 -7.33
C ILE A 93 -7.96 2.88 -6.51
N ASP A 94 -9.29 2.99 -6.49
CA ASP A 94 -10.02 3.98 -5.68
C ASP A 94 -9.67 3.90 -4.19
N LEU A 95 -9.56 2.69 -3.64
CA LEU A 95 -9.12 2.46 -2.27
C LEU A 95 -7.72 3.03 -1.99
N ILE A 96 -6.77 2.89 -2.93
CA ILE A 96 -5.41 3.43 -2.80
C ILE A 96 -5.46 4.97 -2.78
N HIS A 97 -6.24 5.58 -3.67
CA HIS A 97 -6.45 7.02 -3.67
C HIS A 97 -7.07 7.50 -2.35
N ALA A 98 -8.11 6.82 -1.87
CA ALA A 98 -8.76 7.15 -0.61
C ALA A 98 -7.82 7.01 0.61
N LEU A 99 -6.89 6.04 0.58
CA LEU A 99 -5.84 5.91 1.60
C LEU A 99 -4.90 7.12 1.58
N ILE A 100 -4.43 7.53 0.41
CA ILE A 100 -3.54 8.69 0.26
C ILE A 100 -4.23 9.97 0.74
N GLU A 101 -5.48 10.19 0.35
CA GLU A 101 -6.29 11.34 0.77
C GLU A 101 -6.56 11.38 2.27
N LYS A 102 -6.72 10.21 2.91
CA LYS A 102 -6.96 10.10 4.35
C LYS A 102 -5.71 10.30 5.19
N TYR A 103 -4.53 9.94 4.67
CA TYR A 103 -3.25 10.06 5.38
C TYR A 103 -2.25 10.98 4.65
N PRO A 104 -2.61 12.24 4.33
CA PRO A 104 -1.77 13.13 3.52
C PRO A 104 -0.50 13.59 4.25
N HIS A 105 -0.42 13.37 5.57
CA HIS A 105 0.76 13.64 6.39
C HIS A 105 1.80 12.50 6.37
N ILE A 106 1.44 11.36 5.76
CA ILE A 106 2.29 10.16 5.65
C ILE A 106 2.50 9.80 4.17
N LEU A 107 1.44 9.85 3.37
CA LEU A 107 1.43 9.47 1.97
C LEU A 107 1.27 10.69 1.06
N GLY A 108 1.94 10.65 -0.08
CA GLY A 108 1.74 11.57 -1.20
C GLY A 108 1.54 10.77 -2.49
N LEU A 109 0.72 11.29 -3.40
CA LEU A 109 0.56 10.70 -4.73
C LEU A 109 1.70 11.18 -5.63
N ALA A 110 2.50 10.25 -6.13
CA ALA A 110 3.51 10.48 -7.15
C ALA A 110 3.08 9.80 -8.45
N LEU A 111 3.05 10.54 -9.56
CA LEU A 111 2.63 10.04 -10.87
C LEU A 111 3.79 9.99 -11.86
N THR A 112 4.89 10.68 -11.54
CA THR A 112 6.10 10.77 -12.35
C THR A 112 7.33 10.55 -11.48
N ALA A 113 8.49 10.36 -12.13
CA ALA A 113 9.76 10.24 -11.41
C ALA A 113 10.16 11.55 -10.69
N ASP A 114 9.71 12.71 -11.19
CA ASP A 114 10.03 14.01 -10.58
C ASP A 114 9.21 14.26 -9.29
N ASP A 115 8.14 13.51 -9.06
CA ASP A 115 7.32 13.60 -7.86
C ASP A 115 7.91 12.85 -6.65
N VAL A 116 8.95 12.01 -6.87
CA VAL A 116 9.59 11.13 -5.87
C VAL A 116 11.00 11.62 -5.53
#